data_AF-A0A7V9EYY3-F1
#
_entry.id   AF-A0A7V9EYY3-F1
#
_cell.length_a   1.000
_cell.length_b   1.000
_cell.length_c   1.000
_cell.angle_alpha   90.00
_cell.angle_beta   90.00
_cell.angle_gamma   90.00
#
_symmetry.space_group_name_H-M   'P 1'
#
loop_
_entity.id
_entity.type
_entity.pdbx_description
1 polymer ?
#
loop_
_entity_poly.entity_id
_entity_poly.type
_entity_poly.pdbx_seq_one_letter_code
_entity_poly.pdbx_strand_id
1 'polypeptide(L)'
;MDWRPGGRQRSQKKRVVLIAAVLAVLGGVVVVALSGGDEVDDTDISAAAGQWTPMSDGPLSPRIAAADVWTGQELLLWGGRDCPAGRCDDESVPALVDGAAYDPATDTWRLLAPSPLSPRSGTSAQWTGTEMLVWGGRDADGPLTDGAAYDPVGETWRAMAPSPLSARSAQSVWTGAEILVWGGSVDASGQEVFADGAAYDPATDTWRMLAAAPVQARFDMVLDWTDGEMIVWGGRAGAENLGDGAAYDPATDTWRVLAPSPLSPRVVRSEWTGTELLIWGGEQGAEALADGAAYDPAADTWRVLAPGPLTTRRGNVTVWTGTEMLVWGGGGGTGAFFFGTGAGYDPTADAWRDIPPSPGRFIPVAHWTGKEMLVWGGIVPGDGSAAVAASGDGVRYSPTG
;
A
#
# COMPACT_ATOMS: atom_id res chain seq x y z
N MET A 1 -63.36 6.08 45.41
CA MET A 1 -63.10 4.63 45.46
C MET A 1 -62.86 4.17 44.04
N ASP A 2 -61.66 3.90 43.53
CA ASP A 2 -60.24 3.98 43.91
C ASP A 2 -59.56 3.14 42.79
N TRP A 3 -58.31 3.23 42.35
CA TRP A 3 -57.13 4.09 42.48
C TRP A 3 -56.11 3.46 41.48
N ARG A 4 -55.28 4.24 40.77
CA ARG A 4 -54.15 3.72 39.94
C ARG A 4 -52.92 3.47 40.84
N PRO A 5 -51.99 2.54 40.55
CA PRO A 5 -50.73 2.93 39.87
C PRO A 5 -50.16 1.80 38.96
N GLY A 6 -49.27 1.98 37.98
CA GLY A 6 -47.97 2.65 37.98
C GLY A 6 -46.83 1.62 38.20
N GLY A 7 -46.24 1.07 37.12
CA GLY A 7 -45.17 0.08 37.19
C GLY A 7 -44.07 0.32 36.15
N ARG A 8 -42.88 0.70 36.63
CA ARG A 8 -41.63 0.90 35.87
C ARG A 8 -41.07 -0.43 35.37
N GLN A 9 -40.73 -0.56 34.09
CA GLN A 9 -39.86 -1.63 33.60
C GLN A 9 -38.39 -1.28 33.90
N ARG A 10 -37.75 -2.09 34.75
CA ARG A 10 -36.29 -2.08 34.98
C ARG A 10 -35.62 -3.02 33.96
N SER A 11 -34.57 -2.54 33.31
CA SER A 11 -33.70 -3.35 32.45
C SER A 11 -33.01 -4.46 33.26
N GLN A 12 -33.13 -5.72 32.81
CA GLN A 12 -32.27 -6.79 33.28
C GLN A 12 -30.96 -6.79 32.49
N LYS A 13 -29.86 -6.38 33.14
CA LYS A 13 -28.50 -6.67 32.68
C LYS A 13 -28.25 -8.17 32.87
N LYS A 14 -28.02 -8.92 31.77
CA LYS A 14 -27.51 -10.30 31.82
C LYS A 14 -26.08 -10.26 32.37
N ARG A 15 -25.84 -11.02 33.43
CA ARG A 15 -24.51 -11.26 34.02
C ARG A 15 -23.75 -12.26 33.14
N VAL A 16 -22.54 -11.94 32.71
CA VAL A 16 -21.56 -12.93 32.23
C VAL A 16 -20.66 -13.30 33.40
N VAL A 17 -20.54 -14.60 33.63
CA VAL A 17 -19.74 -15.23 34.70
C VAL A 17 -18.29 -15.31 34.21
N LEU A 18 -17.35 -14.74 34.97
CA LEU A 18 -15.91 -15.00 34.82
C LEU A 18 -15.57 -16.33 35.52
N ILE A 19 -14.90 -17.24 34.82
CA ILE A 19 -14.20 -18.38 35.44
C ILE A 19 -12.75 -17.96 35.63
N ALA A 20 -12.32 -17.79 36.88
CA ALA A 20 -10.93 -17.58 37.26
C ALA A 20 -10.25 -18.93 37.53
N ALA A 21 -9.11 -19.18 36.90
CA ALA A 21 -8.18 -20.23 37.33
C ALA A 21 -7.19 -19.64 38.35
N VAL A 22 -7.17 -20.23 39.53
CA VAL A 22 -6.32 -19.87 40.67
C VAL A 22 -4.96 -20.55 40.55
N LEU A 23 -3.88 -19.79 40.74
CA LEU A 23 -2.60 -20.32 41.21
C LEU A 23 -2.15 -19.45 42.39
N ALA A 24 -2.15 -20.07 43.58
CA ALA A 24 -1.77 -19.46 44.83
C ALA A 24 -0.28 -19.70 45.13
N VAL A 25 0.44 -18.65 45.53
CA VAL A 25 1.57 -18.76 46.48
C VAL A 25 1.48 -17.60 47.47
N LEU A 26 1.71 -17.96 48.74
CA LEU A 26 1.46 -17.23 49.98
C LEU A 26 2.35 -16.00 50.20
N GLY A 27 1.73 -14.91 50.69
CA GLY A 27 2.36 -13.99 51.65
C GLY A 27 2.55 -12.54 51.20
N GLY A 28 1.64 -11.65 51.62
CA GLY A 28 1.93 -10.22 51.81
C GLY A 28 1.36 -9.24 50.78
N VAL A 29 0.17 -8.71 51.07
CA VAL A 29 -0.45 -7.44 50.62
C VAL A 29 0.01 -6.85 49.26
N VAL A 30 -0.85 -6.95 48.23
CA VAL A 30 -0.83 -6.05 47.07
C VAL A 30 -1.96 -5.04 47.23
N VAL A 31 -1.62 -3.75 47.27
CA VAL A 31 -2.58 -2.65 47.12
C VAL A 31 -2.89 -2.51 45.64
N VAL A 32 -4.14 -2.78 45.25
CA VAL A 32 -4.64 -2.45 43.91
C VAL A 32 -5.24 -1.05 43.98
N ALA A 33 -4.56 -0.06 43.41
CA ALA A 33 -5.18 1.21 43.06
C ALA A 33 -5.84 1.04 41.68
N LEU A 34 -7.17 1.09 41.64
CA LEU A 34 -7.92 1.25 40.39
C LEU A 34 -8.12 2.75 40.19
N SER A 35 -7.40 3.37 39.26
CA SER A 35 -7.83 4.66 38.71
C SER A 35 -8.97 4.36 37.73
N GLY A 36 -10.14 4.93 38.01
CA GLY A 36 -11.32 4.82 37.16
C GLY A 36 -11.01 5.35 35.76
N GLY A 37 -11.36 4.57 34.74
CA GLY A 37 -11.45 5.07 33.38
C GLY A 37 -12.63 6.03 33.31
N ASP A 38 -12.37 7.24 32.85
CA ASP A 38 -13.41 8.21 32.51
C ASP A 38 -14.32 7.61 31.44
N GLU A 39 -15.62 7.76 31.69
CA GLU A 39 -16.70 7.46 30.78
C GLU A 39 -16.57 8.44 29.59
N VAL A 40 -16.21 7.93 28.41
CA VAL A 40 -16.15 8.74 27.19
C VAL A 40 -17.58 9.12 26.83
N ASP A 41 -17.86 10.43 26.88
CA ASP A 41 -19.11 11.05 26.46
C ASP A 41 -19.29 10.81 24.95
N ASP A 42 -20.34 10.09 24.59
CA ASP A 42 -20.63 9.54 23.25
C ASP A 42 -21.24 10.61 22.31
N THR A 43 -20.85 11.89 22.46
CA THR A 43 -21.52 13.02 21.80
C THR A 43 -20.65 13.91 20.90
N ASP A 44 -19.44 13.47 20.52
CA ASP A 44 -18.66 14.16 19.47
C ASP A 44 -17.88 13.20 18.55
N ILE A 45 -18.51 12.07 18.18
CA ILE A 45 -18.07 11.29 17.02
C ILE A 45 -18.58 12.03 15.79
N SER A 46 -17.73 12.77 15.09
CA SER A 46 -18.01 13.10 13.70
C SER A 46 -18.29 11.77 12.99
N ALA A 47 -19.53 11.50 12.60
CA ALA A 47 -19.94 10.20 12.09
C ALA A 47 -18.99 9.79 10.95
N ALA A 48 -18.20 8.73 11.18
CA ALA A 48 -17.22 8.26 10.20
C ALA A 48 -17.95 8.08 8.85
N ALA A 49 -17.50 8.84 7.86
CA ALA A 49 -18.17 8.96 6.56
C ALA A 49 -17.87 7.74 5.69
N GLY A 50 -18.88 7.19 5.03
CA GLY A 50 -18.75 6.12 4.03
C GLY A 50 -19.13 4.72 4.50
N GLN A 51 -18.93 3.73 3.61
CA GLN A 51 -19.29 2.34 3.84
C GLN A 51 -18.29 1.39 3.16
N TRP A 52 -18.00 0.28 3.84
CA TRP A 52 -17.27 -0.85 3.26
C TRP A 52 -18.21 -1.91 2.73
N THR A 53 -17.89 -2.45 1.55
CA THR A 53 -18.59 -3.60 0.96
C THR A 53 -17.58 -4.65 0.52
N PRO A 54 -17.84 -5.96 0.71
CA PRO A 54 -17.01 -7.00 0.14
C PRO A 54 -16.99 -6.92 -1.38
N MET A 55 -15.85 -7.28 -1.98
CA MET A 55 -15.78 -7.66 -3.39
C MET A 55 -16.32 -9.09 -3.54
N SER A 56 -16.84 -9.42 -4.72
CA SER A 56 -17.16 -10.82 -5.05
C SER A 56 -15.90 -11.70 -5.03
N ASP A 57 -16.10 -12.99 -4.74
CA ASP A 57 -15.01 -13.97 -4.73
C ASP A 57 -14.37 -14.09 -6.11
N GLY A 58 -13.04 -13.89 -6.15
CA GLY A 58 -12.26 -13.94 -7.38
C GLY A 58 -11.70 -15.33 -7.69
N PRO A 59 -11.21 -15.55 -8.93
CA PRO A 59 -10.63 -16.83 -9.34
C PRO A 59 -9.18 -17.01 -8.90
N LEU A 60 -8.52 -15.94 -8.43
CA LEU A 60 -7.11 -15.95 -8.06
C LEU A 60 -6.91 -16.58 -6.69
N SER A 61 -5.87 -17.41 -6.58
CA SER A 61 -5.35 -17.83 -5.28
C SER A 61 -4.86 -16.62 -4.45
N PRO A 62 -4.87 -16.73 -3.11
CA PRO A 62 -4.30 -15.72 -2.23
C PRO A 62 -2.86 -15.37 -2.59
N ARG A 63 -2.53 -14.07 -2.59
CA ARG A 63 -1.20 -13.58 -2.99
C ARG A 63 -0.87 -12.18 -2.48
N ILE A 64 0.43 -11.88 -2.48
CA ILE A 64 1.02 -10.57 -2.26
C ILE A 64 1.94 -10.19 -3.42
N ALA A 65 2.29 -8.91 -3.53
CA ALA A 65 3.27 -8.39 -4.49
C ALA A 65 2.98 -8.78 -5.95
N ALA A 66 1.69 -8.82 -6.31
CA ALA A 66 1.23 -8.95 -7.69
C ALA A 66 1.49 -7.62 -8.43
N ALA A 67 1.66 -7.69 -9.74
CA ALA A 67 1.47 -6.52 -10.60
C ALA A 67 0.01 -6.07 -10.50
N ASP A 68 -0.20 -4.77 -10.33
CA ASP A 68 -1.55 -4.21 -10.23
C ASP A 68 -1.65 -2.86 -10.94
N VAL A 69 -2.75 -2.66 -11.69
CA VAL A 69 -3.07 -1.37 -12.31
C VAL A 69 -4.57 -1.12 -12.36
N TRP A 70 -4.96 0.15 -12.28
CA TRP A 70 -6.32 0.59 -12.59
C TRP A 70 -6.40 1.08 -14.03
N THR A 71 -7.31 0.50 -14.81
CA THR A 71 -7.49 0.85 -16.24
C THR A 71 -8.40 2.06 -16.47
N GLY A 72 -9.05 2.55 -15.41
CA GLY A 72 -10.21 3.44 -15.51
C GLY A 72 -11.56 2.71 -15.42
N GLN A 73 -11.56 1.39 -15.59
CA GLN A 73 -12.78 0.55 -15.55
C GLN A 73 -12.61 -0.72 -14.72
N GLU A 74 -11.50 -1.41 -14.91
CA GLU A 74 -11.15 -2.65 -14.22
C GLU A 74 -9.82 -2.51 -13.45
N LEU A 75 -9.73 -3.21 -12.31
CA LEU A 75 -8.46 -3.50 -11.63
C LEU A 75 -7.85 -4.74 -12.27
N LEU A 76 -6.67 -4.62 -12.86
CA LEU A 76 -5.91 -5.77 -13.37
C LEU A 76 -4.91 -6.22 -12.31
N LEU A 77 -4.82 -7.54 -12.10
CA LEU A 77 -3.85 -8.18 -11.23
C LEU A 77 -3.13 -9.29 -11.99
N TRP A 78 -1.81 -9.40 -11.82
CA TRP A 78 -1.04 -10.48 -12.43
C TRP A 78 0.17 -10.91 -11.59
N GLY A 79 0.46 -12.21 -11.60
CA GLY A 79 1.62 -12.76 -10.90
C GLY A 79 1.47 -12.69 -9.38
N GLY A 80 2.54 -12.34 -8.68
CA GLY A 80 2.60 -12.30 -7.22
C GLY A 80 3.08 -13.63 -6.62
N ARG A 81 3.00 -13.76 -5.30
CA ARG A 81 3.35 -15.00 -4.60
C ARG A 81 2.44 -15.23 -3.39
N ASP A 82 2.32 -16.48 -2.97
CA ASP A 82 1.66 -16.83 -1.72
C ASP A 82 2.56 -16.53 -0.50
N CYS A 83 1.98 -16.51 0.70
CA CYS A 83 2.68 -16.45 1.98
C CYS A 83 2.18 -17.58 2.91
N PRO A 84 2.65 -18.83 2.70
CA PRO A 84 2.20 -19.97 3.50
C PRO A 84 2.79 -19.92 4.92
N ALA A 85 1.94 -20.16 5.92
CA ALA A 85 2.31 -20.22 7.34
C ALA A 85 3.11 -18.99 7.83
N GLY A 86 2.79 -17.80 7.30
CA GLY A 86 3.41 -16.53 7.68
C GLY A 86 4.82 -16.30 7.14
N ARG A 87 5.31 -17.14 6.23
CA ARG A 87 6.63 -16.98 5.60
C ARG A 87 6.58 -16.01 4.41
N CYS A 88 6.23 -14.75 4.65
CA CYS A 88 6.00 -13.78 3.56
C CYS A 88 7.32 -13.28 2.94
N ASP A 89 8.42 -13.42 3.68
CA ASP A 89 9.78 -13.10 3.24
C ASP A 89 10.53 -14.35 2.71
N ASP A 90 9.88 -15.51 2.65
CA ASP A 90 10.47 -16.74 2.12
C ASP A 90 10.38 -16.77 0.59
N GLU A 91 11.50 -16.40 -0.01
CA GLU A 91 11.65 -16.24 -1.46
C GLU A 91 11.68 -17.59 -2.21
N SER A 92 11.75 -18.72 -1.49
CA SER A 92 11.64 -20.06 -2.08
C SER A 92 10.21 -20.45 -2.43
N VAL A 93 9.21 -19.69 -1.95
CA VAL A 93 7.80 -19.90 -2.30
C VAL A 93 7.63 -19.60 -3.79
N PRO A 94 7.13 -20.54 -4.61
CA PRO A 94 6.97 -20.33 -6.04
C PRO A 94 6.07 -19.13 -6.33
N ALA A 95 6.53 -18.27 -7.25
CA ALA A 95 5.72 -17.19 -7.76
C ALA A 95 4.59 -17.70 -8.66
N LEU A 96 3.60 -16.84 -8.87
CA LEU A 96 2.40 -17.10 -9.65
C LEU A 96 2.51 -16.46 -11.03
N VAL A 97 1.72 -16.93 -12.00
CA VAL A 97 1.76 -16.50 -13.42
C VAL A 97 0.38 -16.21 -13.99
N ASP A 98 -0.66 -16.52 -13.23
CA ASP A 98 -2.03 -16.19 -13.56
C ASP A 98 -2.36 -14.75 -13.15
N GLY A 99 -3.43 -14.22 -13.74
CA GLY A 99 -3.95 -12.91 -13.43
C GLY A 99 -5.45 -12.83 -13.68
N ALA A 100 -6.09 -11.82 -13.12
CA ALA A 100 -7.51 -11.55 -13.32
C ALA A 100 -7.78 -10.04 -13.39
N ALA A 101 -8.86 -9.69 -14.07
CA ALA A 101 -9.45 -8.35 -14.06
C ALA A 101 -10.69 -8.36 -13.17
N TYR A 102 -10.85 -7.34 -12.34
CA TYR A 102 -12.06 -7.08 -11.55
C TYR A 102 -12.78 -5.84 -12.04
N ASP A 103 -14.07 -5.98 -12.36
CA ASP A 103 -14.96 -4.89 -12.69
C ASP A 103 -15.84 -4.54 -11.47
N PRO A 104 -15.62 -3.38 -10.80
CA PRO A 104 -16.43 -2.94 -9.67
C PRO A 104 -17.87 -2.55 -10.05
N ALA A 105 -18.15 -2.21 -11.32
CA ALA A 105 -19.48 -1.81 -11.76
C ALA A 105 -20.44 -3.01 -11.82
N THR A 106 -19.92 -4.19 -12.16
CA THR A 106 -20.67 -5.44 -12.18
C THR A 106 -20.37 -6.36 -10.99
N ASP A 107 -19.33 -6.05 -10.22
CA ASP A 107 -18.79 -6.87 -9.13
C ASP A 107 -18.43 -8.28 -9.62
N THR A 108 -17.73 -8.35 -10.76
CA THR A 108 -17.34 -9.62 -11.39
C THR A 108 -15.87 -9.68 -11.74
N TRP A 109 -15.36 -10.90 -11.86
CA TRP A 109 -13.98 -11.19 -12.23
C TRP A 109 -13.92 -11.94 -13.56
N ARG A 110 -12.86 -11.69 -14.33
CA ARG A 110 -12.45 -12.50 -15.48
C ARG A 110 -10.97 -12.83 -15.41
N LEU A 111 -10.58 -14.01 -15.86
CA LEU A 111 -9.17 -14.38 -15.97
C LEU A 111 -8.51 -13.63 -17.13
N LEU A 112 -7.27 -13.21 -16.94
CA LEU A 112 -6.45 -12.68 -18.04
C LEU A 112 -5.99 -13.83 -18.94
N ALA A 113 -5.69 -13.50 -20.20
CA ALA A 113 -5.06 -14.45 -21.10
C ALA A 113 -3.69 -14.92 -20.54
N PRO A 114 -3.25 -16.15 -20.86
CA PRO A 114 -1.94 -16.65 -20.40
C PRO A 114 -0.80 -15.74 -20.82
N SER A 115 0.03 -15.35 -19.84
CA SER A 115 1.20 -14.51 -20.08
C SER A 115 2.36 -15.32 -20.68
N PRO A 116 3.19 -14.71 -21.56
CA PRO A 116 4.42 -15.31 -22.03
C PRO A 116 5.56 -15.27 -21.00
N LEU A 117 5.41 -14.46 -19.94
CA LEU A 117 6.41 -14.32 -18.89
C LEU A 117 6.44 -15.55 -17.97
N SER A 118 7.61 -15.83 -17.40
CA SER A 118 7.73 -16.76 -16.28
C SER A 118 6.98 -16.24 -15.03
N PRO A 119 6.52 -17.14 -14.13
CA PRO A 119 5.91 -16.75 -12.87
C PRO A 119 6.81 -15.82 -12.08
N ARG A 120 6.28 -14.73 -11.50
CA ARG A 120 7.09 -13.73 -10.79
C ARG A 120 6.29 -12.87 -9.82
N SER A 121 6.97 -12.25 -8.87
CA SER A 121 6.42 -11.26 -7.93
C SER A 121 7.33 -10.03 -7.83
N GLY A 122 6.82 -8.94 -7.23
CA GLY A 122 7.61 -7.72 -7.01
C GLY A 122 8.00 -7.01 -8.31
N THR A 123 7.16 -7.13 -9.33
CA THR A 123 7.35 -6.51 -10.63
C THR A 123 7.02 -5.02 -10.61
N SER A 124 7.62 -4.26 -11.50
CA SER A 124 7.09 -2.96 -11.90
C SER A 124 5.86 -3.16 -12.79
N ALA A 125 4.77 -2.43 -12.54
CA ALA A 125 3.56 -2.46 -13.37
C ALA A 125 3.01 -1.05 -13.62
N GLN A 126 2.63 -0.74 -14.86
CA GLN A 126 2.07 0.58 -15.23
C GLN A 126 0.99 0.47 -16.30
N TRP A 127 -0.03 1.33 -16.20
CA TRP A 127 -1.09 1.45 -17.21
C TRP A 127 -0.78 2.57 -18.19
N THR A 128 -0.72 2.26 -19.48
CA THR A 128 -0.44 3.26 -20.53
C THR A 128 -1.66 4.07 -20.95
N GLY A 129 -2.85 3.70 -20.46
CA GLY A 129 -4.13 4.10 -21.04
C GLY A 129 -4.74 3.02 -21.94
N THR A 130 -3.93 2.08 -22.43
CA THR A 130 -4.38 0.99 -23.31
C THR A 130 -3.81 -0.38 -22.97
N GLU A 131 -2.62 -0.44 -22.38
CA GLU A 131 -1.94 -1.70 -22.02
C GLU A 131 -1.41 -1.64 -20.59
N MET A 132 -1.39 -2.79 -19.91
CA MET A 132 -0.64 -2.98 -18.67
C MET A 132 0.77 -3.44 -19.02
N LEU A 133 1.78 -2.62 -18.73
CA LEU A 133 3.19 -2.98 -18.87
C LEU A 133 3.65 -3.64 -17.58
N VAL A 134 4.34 -4.78 -17.68
CA VAL A 134 4.96 -5.49 -16.56
C VAL A 134 6.43 -5.72 -16.86
N TRP A 135 7.33 -5.34 -15.95
CA TRP A 135 8.77 -5.49 -16.14
C TRP A 135 9.49 -5.97 -14.87
N GLY A 136 10.52 -6.79 -15.07
CA GLY A 136 11.44 -7.22 -14.03
C GLY A 136 10.76 -8.11 -13.00
N GLY A 137 10.98 -7.82 -11.73
CA GLY A 137 10.54 -8.65 -10.62
C GLY A 137 11.43 -9.88 -10.47
N ARG A 138 10.89 -10.94 -9.87
CA ARG A 138 11.68 -12.11 -9.54
C ARG A 138 10.88 -13.38 -9.34
N ASP A 139 11.57 -14.49 -9.44
CA ASP A 139 11.10 -15.83 -9.09
C ASP A 139 12.01 -16.48 -8.04
N ALA A 140 11.86 -17.80 -7.85
CA ALA A 140 12.64 -18.57 -6.89
C ALA A 140 14.11 -18.75 -7.31
N ASP A 141 14.43 -18.58 -8.59
CA ASP A 141 15.79 -18.70 -9.13
C ASP A 141 16.53 -17.35 -9.12
N GLY A 142 15.80 -16.23 -9.12
CA GLY A 142 16.40 -14.91 -8.92
C GLY A 142 15.60 -13.76 -9.55
N PRO A 143 16.22 -12.57 -9.64
CA PRO A 143 15.61 -11.44 -10.31
C PRO A 143 15.57 -11.64 -11.83
N LEU A 144 14.63 -10.95 -12.49
CA LEU A 144 14.34 -11.07 -13.92
C LEU A 144 14.54 -9.71 -14.62
N THR A 145 14.75 -9.72 -15.94
CA THR A 145 15.07 -8.52 -16.76
C THR A 145 14.11 -8.33 -17.95
N ASP A 146 13.28 -9.33 -18.23
CA ASP A 146 12.26 -9.30 -19.28
C ASP A 146 10.95 -8.68 -18.81
N GLY A 147 10.09 -8.34 -19.76
CA GLY A 147 8.79 -7.75 -19.53
C GLY A 147 7.82 -7.99 -20.67
N ALA A 148 6.54 -7.76 -20.42
CA ALA A 148 5.47 -7.91 -21.40
C ALA A 148 4.38 -6.86 -21.18
N ALA A 149 3.69 -6.51 -22.25
CA ALA A 149 2.52 -5.64 -22.25
C ALA A 149 1.26 -6.48 -22.47
N TYR A 150 0.23 -6.25 -21.65
CA TYR A 150 -1.09 -6.87 -21.80
C TYR A 150 -2.11 -5.86 -22.33
N ASP A 151 -2.73 -6.21 -23.46
CA ASP A 151 -3.88 -5.51 -24.02
C ASP A 151 -5.18 -6.20 -23.51
N PRO A 152 -5.98 -5.54 -22.64
CA PRO A 152 -7.23 -6.10 -22.14
C PRO A 152 -8.36 -6.12 -23.18
N VAL A 153 -8.28 -5.34 -24.26
CA VAL A 153 -9.29 -5.32 -25.34
C VAL A 153 -9.08 -6.50 -26.28
N GLY A 154 -7.83 -6.72 -26.70
CA GLY A 154 -7.45 -7.88 -27.51
C GLY A 154 -7.32 -9.17 -26.71
N GLU A 155 -7.23 -9.08 -25.38
CA GLU A 155 -6.86 -10.17 -24.47
C GLU A 155 -5.56 -10.86 -24.90
N THR A 156 -4.56 -10.06 -25.28
CA THR A 156 -3.28 -10.57 -25.76
C THR A 156 -2.11 -9.94 -25.02
N TRP A 157 -1.03 -10.71 -24.92
CA TRP A 157 0.26 -10.23 -24.44
C TRP A 157 1.24 -10.08 -25.60
N ARG A 158 2.11 -9.07 -25.51
CA ARG A 158 3.32 -8.95 -26.34
C ARG A 158 4.55 -8.82 -25.46
N ALA A 159 5.65 -9.43 -25.87
CA ALA A 159 6.94 -9.21 -25.21
C ALA A 159 7.41 -7.76 -25.43
N MET A 160 8.04 -7.18 -24.42
CA MET A 160 8.73 -5.89 -24.54
C MET A 160 10.15 -6.12 -25.07
N ALA A 161 10.72 -5.11 -25.72
CA ALA A 161 12.12 -5.13 -26.09
C ALA A 161 13.04 -5.38 -24.87
N PRO A 162 14.21 -6.03 -25.07
CA PRO A 162 15.16 -6.28 -23.99
C PRO A 162 15.60 -5.00 -23.28
N SER A 163 15.52 -5.00 -21.96
CA SER A 163 15.95 -3.87 -21.14
C SER A 163 17.48 -3.80 -21.05
N PRO A 164 18.07 -2.59 -21.01
CA PRO A 164 19.49 -2.40 -20.73
C PRO A 164 19.82 -2.57 -19.24
N LEU A 165 18.82 -2.63 -18.35
CA LEU A 165 19.02 -2.76 -16.91
C LEU A 165 19.33 -4.21 -16.50
N SER A 166 20.23 -4.36 -15.53
CA SER A 166 20.41 -5.63 -14.81
C SER A 166 19.09 -6.10 -14.19
N ALA A 167 18.92 -7.42 -14.12
CA ALA A 167 17.75 -8.05 -13.53
C ALA A 167 17.50 -7.59 -12.09
N ARG A 168 16.26 -7.18 -11.77
CA ARG A 168 15.89 -6.63 -10.45
C ARG A 168 14.37 -6.56 -10.23
N SER A 169 13.98 -6.46 -8.97
CA SER A 169 12.69 -5.91 -8.57
C SER A 169 12.83 -4.39 -8.41
N ALA A 170 12.04 -3.61 -9.15
CA ALA A 170 12.09 -2.15 -9.11
C ALA A 170 10.69 -1.56 -9.19
N GLN A 171 10.55 -0.34 -8.69
CA GLN A 171 9.36 0.49 -8.91
C GLN A 171 9.52 1.25 -10.22
N SER A 172 8.39 1.72 -10.75
CA SER A 172 8.36 2.57 -11.93
C SER A 172 7.28 3.62 -11.82
N VAL A 173 7.25 4.56 -12.76
CA VAL A 173 6.16 5.50 -12.97
C VAL A 173 5.82 5.62 -14.45
N TRP A 174 4.57 5.98 -14.77
CA TRP A 174 4.14 6.30 -16.12
C TRP A 174 4.11 7.81 -16.34
N THR A 175 4.78 8.30 -17.39
CA THR A 175 4.85 9.75 -17.69
C THR A 175 3.70 10.26 -18.54
N GLY A 176 2.82 9.36 -19.01
CA GLY A 176 1.90 9.64 -20.11
C GLY A 176 2.43 9.20 -21.48
N ALA A 177 3.74 8.92 -21.59
CA ALA A 177 4.37 8.51 -22.85
C ALA A 177 5.38 7.36 -22.68
N GLU A 178 6.14 7.33 -21.58
CA GLU A 178 7.15 6.33 -21.29
C GLU A 178 6.96 5.79 -19.87
N ILE A 179 7.39 4.56 -19.59
CA ILE A 179 7.63 4.13 -18.21
C ILE A 179 9.05 4.52 -17.82
N LEU A 180 9.22 5.05 -16.62
CA LEU A 180 10.53 5.29 -16.02
C LEU A 180 10.75 4.27 -14.91
N VAL A 181 11.81 3.49 -15.00
CA VAL A 181 12.25 2.53 -13.97
C VAL A 181 13.52 3.06 -13.35
N TRP A 182 13.63 3.09 -12.03
CA TRP A 182 14.86 3.51 -11.36
C TRP A 182 15.07 2.76 -10.04
N GLY A 183 16.33 2.48 -9.71
CA GLY A 183 16.70 1.81 -8.47
C GLY A 183 16.32 0.33 -8.45
N GLY A 184 15.90 -0.15 -7.28
CA GLY A 184 15.49 -1.53 -7.04
C GLY A 184 16.58 -2.40 -6.42
N SER A 185 16.25 -3.68 -6.23
CA SER A 185 17.12 -4.68 -5.61
C SER A 185 17.04 -6.03 -6.31
N VAL A 186 18.06 -6.88 -6.09
CA VAL A 186 18.05 -8.27 -6.58
C VAL A 186 17.17 -9.20 -5.74
N ASP A 187 16.97 -8.87 -4.47
CA ASP A 187 16.23 -9.66 -3.49
C ASP A 187 15.57 -8.76 -2.43
N ALA A 188 14.77 -9.34 -1.53
CA ALA A 188 14.09 -8.60 -0.47
C ALA A 188 15.04 -8.18 0.67
N SER A 189 16.25 -8.76 0.72
CA SER A 189 17.26 -8.40 1.72
C SER A 189 17.95 -7.07 1.42
N GLY A 190 17.92 -6.65 0.16
CA GLY A 190 18.50 -5.38 -0.29
C GLY A 190 20.02 -5.33 -0.19
N GLN A 191 20.71 -6.48 -0.22
CA GLN A 191 22.18 -6.53 -0.19
C GLN A 191 22.80 -5.97 -1.47
N GLU A 192 22.15 -6.19 -2.62
CA GLU A 192 22.51 -5.57 -3.89
C GLU A 192 21.35 -4.69 -4.36
N VAL A 193 21.64 -3.39 -4.41
CA VAL A 193 20.70 -2.31 -4.75
C VAL A 193 21.29 -1.46 -5.86
N PHE A 194 20.43 -0.82 -6.63
CA PHE A 194 20.84 -0.10 -7.83
C PHE A 194 20.61 1.41 -7.74
N ALA A 195 21.43 2.19 -8.43
CA ALA A 195 21.34 3.67 -8.55
C ALA A 195 21.11 4.14 -10.00
N ASP A 196 20.88 3.20 -10.92
CA ASP A 196 20.62 3.46 -12.32
C ASP A 196 19.14 3.20 -12.66
N GLY A 197 18.74 3.67 -13.84
CA GLY A 197 17.39 3.53 -14.35
C GLY A 197 17.34 3.63 -15.86
N ALA A 198 16.20 3.26 -16.43
CA ALA A 198 15.93 3.35 -17.85
C ALA A 198 14.47 3.75 -18.11
N ALA A 199 14.26 4.45 -19.23
CA ALA A 199 12.93 4.73 -19.76
C ALA A 199 12.59 3.73 -20.86
N TYR A 200 11.34 3.27 -20.92
CA TYR A 200 10.82 2.49 -22.05
C TYR A 200 9.67 3.24 -22.72
N ASP A 201 9.81 3.40 -24.03
CA ASP A 201 8.79 3.93 -24.91
C ASP A 201 8.00 2.76 -25.55
N PRO A 202 6.73 2.55 -25.18
CA PRO A 202 5.89 1.50 -25.77
C PRO A 202 5.49 1.78 -27.22
N ALA A 203 5.52 3.03 -27.70
CA ALA A 203 5.18 3.38 -29.08
C ALA A 203 6.28 2.97 -30.06
N THR A 204 7.54 2.99 -29.63
CA THR A 204 8.70 2.55 -30.44
C THR A 204 9.25 1.19 -30.02
N ASP A 205 8.80 0.65 -28.88
CA ASP A 205 9.33 -0.57 -28.26
C ASP A 205 10.84 -0.49 -28.03
N THR A 206 11.29 0.61 -27.42
CA THR A 206 12.72 0.86 -27.16
C THR A 206 12.99 1.37 -25.77
N TRP A 207 14.16 1.00 -25.24
CA TRP A 207 14.67 1.51 -23.98
C TRP A 207 15.79 2.55 -24.18
N ARG A 208 15.90 3.48 -23.24
CA ARG A 208 17.06 4.37 -23.08
C ARG A 208 17.48 4.44 -21.62
N MET A 209 18.78 4.51 -21.36
CA MET A 209 19.29 4.75 -20.00
C MET A 209 18.95 6.19 -19.57
N LEU A 210 18.64 6.37 -18.28
CA LEU A 210 18.51 7.70 -17.69
C LEU A 210 19.89 8.25 -17.34
N ALA A 211 20.03 9.57 -17.27
CA ALA A 211 21.21 10.21 -16.68
C ALA A 211 21.49 9.70 -15.25
N ALA A 212 22.75 9.75 -14.83
CA ALA A 212 23.16 9.31 -13.50
C ALA A 212 22.52 10.19 -12.41
N ALA A 213 21.86 9.56 -11.45
CA ALA A 213 21.20 10.26 -10.36
C ALA A 213 22.21 10.75 -9.30
N PRO A 214 22.00 11.93 -8.68
CA PRO A 214 22.85 12.49 -7.64
C PRO A 214 22.50 11.94 -6.24
N VAL A 215 21.97 10.73 -6.17
CA VAL A 215 21.52 10.05 -4.95
C VAL A 215 22.03 8.61 -4.93
N GLN A 216 22.24 8.06 -3.74
CA GLN A 216 22.70 6.68 -3.61
C GLN A 216 21.67 5.64 -4.08
N ALA A 217 22.18 4.45 -4.39
CA ALA A 217 21.39 3.27 -4.74
C ALA A 217 20.36 2.93 -3.66
N ARG A 218 19.15 2.55 -4.07
CA ARG A 218 18.05 2.27 -3.14
C ARG A 218 16.92 1.44 -3.74
N PHE A 219 16.09 0.89 -2.85
CA PHE A 219 14.83 0.20 -3.14
C PHE A 219 13.77 0.60 -2.09
N ASP A 220 12.52 0.16 -2.29
CA ASP A 220 11.36 0.50 -1.45
C ASP A 220 11.21 2.01 -1.20
N MET A 221 11.51 2.81 -2.22
CA MET A 221 11.46 4.27 -2.15
C MET A 221 10.07 4.79 -2.51
N VAL A 222 9.84 6.07 -2.23
CA VAL A 222 8.84 6.83 -2.95
C VAL A 222 9.35 7.03 -4.38
N LEU A 223 8.53 6.64 -5.35
CA LEU A 223 8.73 6.87 -6.78
C LEU A 223 7.40 7.33 -7.38
N ASP A 224 7.27 8.62 -7.68
CA ASP A 224 5.99 9.21 -8.12
C ASP A 224 6.19 10.19 -9.29
N TRP A 225 5.18 10.32 -10.15
CA TRP A 225 5.19 11.21 -11.30
C TRP A 225 4.39 12.48 -11.02
N THR A 226 5.07 13.63 -11.10
CA THR A 226 4.51 14.94 -10.73
C THR A 226 4.09 15.78 -11.94
N ASP A 227 3.68 15.13 -13.03
CA ASP A 227 3.31 15.79 -14.30
C ASP A 227 4.45 16.64 -14.90
N GLY A 228 5.68 16.14 -14.78
CA GLY A 228 6.87 16.77 -15.35
C GLY A 228 8.17 16.16 -14.83
N GLU A 229 8.18 15.76 -13.55
CA GLU A 229 9.35 15.13 -12.94
C GLU A 229 8.98 13.81 -12.25
N MET A 230 9.89 12.83 -12.30
CA MET A 230 9.85 11.65 -11.45
C MET A 230 10.57 11.97 -10.13
N ILE A 231 9.85 11.88 -9.02
CA ILE A 231 10.39 12.09 -7.68
C ILE A 231 10.86 10.77 -7.10
N VAL A 232 12.12 10.74 -6.64
CA VAL A 232 12.70 9.68 -5.81
C VAL A 232 12.89 10.24 -4.41
N TRP A 233 12.32 9.61 -3.38
CA TRP A 233 12.59 10.01 -1.98
C TRP A 233 12.56 8.82 -1.02
N GLY A 234 13.39 8.88 0.01
CA GLY A 234 13.42 7.88 1.07
C GLY A 234 13.92 6.52 0.60
N GLY A 235 13.35 5.44 1.12
CA GLY A 235 13.71 4.06 0.77
C GLY A 235 14.83 3.48 1.63
N ARG A 236 15.50 2.45 1.11
CA ARG A 236 16.56 1.71 1.80
C ARG A 236 17.78 1.45 0.93
N ALA A 237 18.95 1.42 1.57
CA ALA A 237 20.18 0.88 1.04
C ALA A 237 20.73 -0.16 2.03
N GLY A 238 20.52 -1.45 1.75
CA GLY A 238 20.74 -2.50 2.73
C GLY A 238 19.88 -2.27 3.99
N ALA A 239 20.53 -2.19 5.16
CA ALA A 239 19.85 -1.98 6.44
C ALA A 239 19.58 -0.50 6.77
N GLU A 240 20.11 0.44 5.97
CA GLU A 240 19.96 1.88 6.22
C GLU A 240 18.69 2.40 5.53
N ASN A 241 17.83 3.10 6.29
CA ASN A 241 16.76 3.90 5.73
C ASN A 241 17.28 5.28 5.32
N LEU A 242 16.79 5.79 4.19
CA LEU A 242 17.20 7.06 3.62
C LEU A 242 16.11 8.12 3.78
N GLY A 243 16.51 9.39 3.82
CA GLY A 243 15.60 10.54 3.98
C GLY A 243 15.89 11.68 2.99
N ASP A 244 16.78 11.43 2.04
CA ASP A 244 17.11 12.29 0.92
C ASP A 244 16.35 11.85 -0.34
N GLY A 245 16.46 12.64 -1.40
CA GLY A 245 15.80 12.36 -2.67
C GLY A 245 16.28 13.26 -3.81
N ALA A 246 15.85 12.93 -5.02
CA ALA A 246 16.09 13.71 -6.23
C ALA A 246 14.88 13.65 -7.17
N ALA A 247 14.71 14.69 -7.98
CA ALA A 247 13.73 14.75 -9.07
C ALA A 247 14.45 14.56 -10.41
N TYR A 248 13.88 13.76 -11.30
CA TYR A 248 14.35 13.56 -12.67
C TYR A 248 13.40 14.20 -13.67
N ASP A 249 13.94 15.08 -14.52
CA ASP A 249 13.25 15.66 -15.66
C ASP A 249 13.60 14.87 -16.94
N PRO A 250 12.66 14.12 -17.54
CA PRO A 250 12.90 13.37 -18.76
C PRO A 250 13.04 14.26 -20.01
N ALA A 251 12.56 15.50 -20.00
CA ALA A 251 12.66 16.41 -21.14
C ALA A 251 14.08 16.95 -21.33
N THR A 252 14.83 17.09 -20.24
CA THR A 252 16.23 17.53 -20.26
C THR A 252 17.22 16.41 -19.94
N ASP A 253 16.75 15.24 -19.53
CA ASP A 253 17.56 14.13 -19.02
C ASP A 253 18.49 14.56 -17.89
N THR A 254 17.95 15.30 -16.92
CA THR A 254 18.72 15.82 -15.79
C THR A 254 18.03 15.57 -14.45
N TRP A 255 18.85 15.51 -13.42
CA TRP A 255 18.38 15.39 -12.04
C TRP A 255 18.65 16.66 -11.24
N ARG A 256 17.80 16.93 -10.25
CA ARG A 256 18.04 17.88 -9.16
C ARG A 256 17.84 17.22 -7.81
N VAL A 257 18.65 17.59 -6.82
CA VAL A 257 18.45 17.14 -5.44
C VAL A 257 17.27 17.89 -4.84
N LEU A 258 16.41 17.19 -4.08
CA LEU A 258 15.27 17.82 -3.41
C LEU A 258 15.73 18.62 -2.19
N ALA A 259 14.95 19.62 -1.79
CA ALA A 259 15.12 20.25 -0.49
C ALA A 259 15.06 19.21 0.65
N PRO A 260 15.78 19.45 1.76
CA PRO A 260 15.78 18.54 2.91
C PRO A 260 14.37 18.33 3.47
N SER A 261 13.99 17.07 3.65
CA SER A 261 12.70 16.72 4.24
C SER A 261 12.70 16.92 5.76
N PRO A 262 11.57 17.34 6.36
CA PRO A 262 11.41 17.39 7.81
C PRO A 262 11.18 16.00 8.42
N LEU A 263 10.88 14.98 7.60
CA LEU A 263 10.64 13.61 8.07
C LEU A 263 11.95 12.88 8.35
N SER A 264 11.90 11.96 9.32
CA SER A 264 12.98 10.99 9.50
C SER A 264 13.11 10.06 8.27
N PRO A 265 14.32 9.51 8.01
CA PRO A 265 14.54 8.50 6.97
C PRO A 265 13.59 7.30 7.09
N ARG A 266 12.98 6.85 5.99
CA ARG A 266 11.94 5.81 6.02
C ARG A 266 11.64 5.16 4.67
N VAL A 267 11.02 3.98 4.73
CA VAL A 267 10.25 3.38 3.62
C VAL A 267 8.80 3.77 3.79
N VAL A 268 8.17 4.29 2.74
CA VAL A 268 6.80 4.79 2.79
C VAL A 268 6.21 4.87 1.38
N ARG A 269 4.88 4.97 1.30
CA ARG A 269 4.15 5.30 0.06
C ARG A 269 3.83 6.80 0.00
N SER A 270 3.50 7.26 -1.19
CA SER A 270 3.11 8.64 -1.46
C SER A 270 1.88 8.71 -2.34
N GLU A 271 1.24 9.88 -2.35
CA GLU A 271 0.17 10.22 -3.27
C GLU A 271 0.38 11.60 -3.89
N TRP A 272 0.38 11.68 -5.22
CA TRP A 272 0.40 12.95 -5.95
C TRP A 272 -1.00 13.59 -5.99
N THR A 273 -1.10 14.84 -5.53
CA THR A 273 -2.38 15.58 -5.52
C THR A 273 -2.68 16.30 -6.83
N GLY A 274 -1.70 16.38 -7.74
CA GLY A 274 -1.68 17.34 -8.84
C GLY A 274 -0.82 18.59 -8.55
N THR A 275 -0.48 18.84 -7.28
CA THR A 275 0.36 19.98 -6.88
C THR A 275 1.40 19.65 -5.81
N GLU A 276 1.12 18.70 -4.93
CA GLU A 276 2.01 18.28 -3.85
C GLU A 276 2.08 16.76 -3.77
N LEU A 277 3.21 16.23 -3.33
CA LEU A 277 3.39 14.82 -3.01
C LEU A 277 3.14 14.61 -1.51
N LEU A 278 2.07 13.89 -1.17
CA LEU A 278 1.70 13.60 0.21
C LEU A 278 2.35 12.30 0.68
N ILE A 279 2.94 12.32 1.87
CA ILE A 279 3.55 11.16 2.52
C ILE A 279 3.00 11.05 3.92
N TRP A 280 2.63 9.84 4.35
CA TRP A 280 2.21 9.60 5.73
C TRP A 280 2.54 8.18 6.22
N GLY A 281 3.05 8.09 7.45
CA GLY A 281 3.39 6.83 8.11
C GLY A 281 4.72 6.24 7.63
N GLY A 282 4.73 4.93 7.37
CA GLY A 282 5.91 4.20 6.91
C GLY A 282 6.71 3.59 8.05
N GLU A 283 7.95 3.19 7.76
CA GLU A 283 8.84 2.59 8.75
C GLU A 283 10.29 3.04 8.64
N GLN A 284 10.93 3.14 9.80
CA GLN A 284 12.37 3.31 9.98
C GLN A 284 12.91 2.11 10.76
N GLY A 285 13.62 1.21 10.08
CA GLY A 285 14.00 -0.09 10.63
C GLY A 285 12.76 -0.89 11.04
N ALA A 286 12.65 -1.21 12.34
CA ALA A 286 11.51 -1.91 12.91
C ALA A 286 10.40 -0.98 13.43
N GLU A 287 10.62 0.33 13.43
CA GLU A 287 9.70 1.31 13.99
C GLU A 287 8.70 1.79 12.93
N ALA A 288 7.42 1.62 13.22
CA ALA A 288 6.34 2.21 12.44
C ALA A 288 6.13 3.68 12.83
N LEU A 289 5.70 4.51 11.87
CA LEU A 289 5.63 5.97 12.02
C LEU A 289 4.19 6.48 11.88
N ALA A 290 3.89 7.67 12.41
CA ALA A 290 2.53 8.26 12.46
C ALA A 290 2.49 9.74 12.02
N ASP A 291 3.58 10.21 11.42
CA ASP A 291 3.77 11.56 10.92
C ASP A 291 3.81 11.56 9.38
N GLY A 292 3.65 12.74 8.80
CA GLY A 292 3.64 12.93 7.35
C GLY A 292 4.07 14.33 6.95
N ALA A 293 4.41 14.47 5.67
CA ALA A 293 4.75 15.74 5.07
C ALA A 293 4.22 15.81 3.63
N ALA A 294 4.01 17.03 3.13
CA ALA A 294 3.76 17.31 1.73
C ALA A 294 5.01 17.96 1.11
N TYR A 295 5.37 17.55 -0.10
CA TYR A 295 6.41 18.17 -0.91
C TYR A 295 5.81 18.91 -2.10
N ASP A 296 6.10 20.19 -2.23
CA ASP A 296 5.79 21.01 -3.40
C ASP A 296 7.01 21.01 -4.35
N PRO A 297 6.95 20.33 -5.51
CA PRO A 297 8.06 20.30 -6.46
C PRO A 297 8.29 21.64 -7.16
N ALA A 298 7.27 22.49 -7.31
CA ALA A 298 7.40 23.79 -7.98
C ALA A 298 8.14 24.81 -7.09
N ALA A 299 7.89 24.76 -5.78
CA ALA A 299 8.60 25.60 -4.81
C ALA A 299 9.90 24.95 -4.29
N ASP A 300 10.08 23.64 -4.49
CA ASP A 300 11.10 22.81 -3.85
C ASP A 300 11.08 22.97 -2.32
N THR A 301 9.90 22.80 -1.71
CA THR A 301 9.74 22.94 -0.26
C THR A 301 8.87 21.84 0.33
N TRP A 302 9.10 21.57 1.60
CA TRP A 302 8.31 20.63 2.38
C TRP A 302 7.49 21.37 3.44
N ARG A 303 6.31 20.84 3.75
CA ARG A 303 5.53 21.20 4.93
C ARG A 303 5.12 19.95 5.69
N VAL A 304 5.09 20.03 7.01
CA VAL A 304 4.58 18.96 7.86
C VAL A 304 3.06 18.96 7.81
N LEU A 305 2.43 17.78 7.70
CA LEU A 305 0.97 17.66 7.76
C LEU A 305 0.48 17.82 9.20
N ALA A 306 -0.76 18.28 9.40
CA ALA A 306 -1.38 18.25 10.71
C ALA A 306 -1.33 16.84 11.34
N PRO A 307 -1.18 16.72 12.68
CA PRO A 307 -1.23 15.43 13.36
C PRO A 307 -2.54 14.68 13.06
N GLY A 308 -2.43 13.44 12.62
CA GLY A 308 -3.58 12.59 12.28
C GLY A 308 -4.09 11.75 13.45
N PRO A 309 -5.32 11.21 13.36
CA PRO A 309 -5.92 10.34 14.39
C PRO A 309 -5.34 8.91 14.38
N LEU A 310 -4.48 8.60 13.41
CA LEU A 310 -3.97 7.26 13.18
C LEU A 310 -2.74 6.97 14.05
N THR A 311 -2.76 5.81 14.70
CA THR A 311 -1.57 5.24 15.36
C THR A 311 -0.46 4.94 14.35
N THR A 312 0.77 4.81 14.86
CA THR A 312 1.94 4.40 14.09
C THR A 312 1.66 3.16 13.25
N ARG A 313 2.00 3.22 11.96
CA ARG A 313 1.76 2.10 11.04
C ARG A 313 2.72 2.10 9.85
N ARG A 314 2.96 0.89 9.37
CA ARG A 314 3.64 0.60 8.11
C ARG A 314 2.78 -0.33 7.27
N GLY A 315 3.11 -0.46 5.98
CA GLY A 315 2.38 -1.36 5.06
C GLY A 315 0.91 -0.99 4.87
N ASN A 316 0.50 0.20 5.29
CA ASN A 316 -0.80 0.80 5.00
C ASN A 316 -0.87 1.19 3.52
N VAL A 317 -2.04 1.10 2.93
CA VAL A 317 -2.27 1.68 1.60
C VAL A 317 -2.60 3.16 1.73
N THR A 318 -2.28 3.87 0.66
CA THR A 318 -2.72 5.24 0.41
C THR A 318 -3.39 5.28 -0.95
N VAL A 319 -4.37 6.17 -1.13
CA VAL A 319 -4.91 6.53 -2.45
C VAL A 319 -5.29 8.01 -2.47
N TRP A 320 -5.07 8.69 -3.60
CA TRP A 320 -5.63 10.01 -3.87
C TRP A 320 -7.05 9.94 -4.44
N THR A 321 -7.98 10.65 -3.82
CA THR A 321 -9.39 10.70 -4.29
C THR A 321 -9.66 11.79 -5.34
N GLY A 322 -8.69 12.69 -5.56
CA GLY A 322 -8.90 13.96 -6.24
C GLY A 322 -9.03 15.16 -5.28
N THR A 323 -9.38 14.91 -4.01
CA THR A 323 -9.56 15.97 -3.00
C THR A 323 -8.90 15.67 -1.66
N GLU A 324 -8.72 14.40 -1.31
CA GLU A 324 -8.10 13.95 -0.06
C GLU A 324 -7.27 12.68 -0.29
N MET A 325 -6.25 12.48 0.54
CA MET A 325 -5.50 11.23 0.63
C MET A 325 -6.19 10.32 1.65
N LEU A 326 -6.61 9.13 1.24
CA LEU A 326 -7.08 8.11 2.18
C LEU A 326 -5.89 7.27 2.62
N VAL A 327 -5.78 7.01 3.93
CA VAL A 327 -4.80 6.10 4.53
C VAL A 327 -5.55 4.97 5.20
N TRP A 328 -5.28 3.72 4.85
CA TRP A 328 -5.98 2.57 5.44
C TRP A 328 -5.08 1.36 5.65
N GLY A 329 -5.40 0.56 6.67
CA GLY A 329 -4.72 -0.70 6.91
C GLY A 329 -3.37 -0.55 7.59
N GLY A 330 -2.49 -1.52 7.33
CA GLY A 330 -1.12 -1.56 7.85
C GLY A 330 -1.02 -2.23 9.22
N GLY A 331 0.12 -2.07 9.89
CA GLY A 331 0.37 -2.63 11.23
C GLY A 331 1.41 -1.82 12.01
N GLY A 332 1.33 -1.86 13.33
CA GLY A 332 2.14 -1.01 14.23
C GLY A 332 3.50 -1.56 14.63
N GLY A 333 3.92 -2.72 14.10
CA GLY A 333 5.16 -3.39 14.47
C GLY A 333 4.99 -4.92 14.60
N THR A 334 5.86 -5.58 15.36
CA THR A 334 5.90 -7.05 15.49
C THR A 334 4.61 -7.62 16.11
N GLY A 335 3.81 -8.34 15.32
CA GLY A 335 2.62 -9.07 15.74
C GLY A 335 1.61 -9.27 14.61
N ALA A 336 0.64 -10.17 14.78
CA ALA A 336 -0.41 -10.49 13.80
C ALA A 336 -1.59 -9.49 13.81
N PHE A 337 -1.40 -8.29 14.36
CA PHE A 337 -2.47 -7.28 14.49
C PHE A 337 -2.37 -6.28 13.35
N PHE A 338 -3.08 -6.55 12.26
CA PHE A 338 -3.24 -5.61 11.16
C PHE A 338 -4.42 -4.69 11.43
N PHE A 339 -4.22 -3.40 11.20
CA PHE A 339 -5.20 -2.38 11.49
C PHE A 339 -6.35 -2.44 10.50
N GLY A 340 -7.57 -2.40 11.02
CA GLY A 340 -8.78 -2.17 10.24
C GLY A 340 -9.17 -0.70 10.09
N THR A 341 -8.40 0.19 10.73
CA THR A 341 -8.68 1.63 10.83
C THR A 341 -8.01 2.40 9.71
N GLY A 342 -8.59 3.53 9.34
CA GLY A 342 -8.05 4.48 8.38
C GLY A 342 -8.60 5.89 8.59
N ALA A 343 -8.04 6.84 7.87
CA ALA A 343 -8.45 8.24 7.90
C ALA A 343 -8.24 8.90 6.52
N GLY A 344 -9.03 9.92 6.22
CA GLY A 344 -8.85 10.79 5.06
C GLY A 344 -8.16 12.09 5.49
N TYR A 345 -7.20 12.57 4.70
CA TYR A 345 -6.50 13.83 4.88
C TYR A 345 -6.82 14.79 3.75
N ASP A 346 -7.42 15.94 4.10
CA ASP A 346 -7.66 17.06 3.19
C ASP A 346 -6.46 18.03 3.24
N PRO A 347 -5.64 18.12 2.17
CA PRO A 347 -4.49 19.02 2.14
C PRO A 347 -4.86 20.51 2.06
N THR A 348 -6.07 20.86 1.63
CA THR A 348 -6.55 22.26 1.57
C THR A 348 -6.90 22.77 2.96
N ALA A 349 -7.57 21.92 3.75
CA ALA A 349 -7.93 22.23 5.13
C ALA A 349 -6.81 21.92 6.14
N ASP A 350 -5.79 21.16 5.73
CA ASP A 350 -4.78 20.54 6.60
C ASP A 350 -5.44 19.81 7.78
N ALA A 351 -6.42 18.96 7.47
CA ALA A 351 -7.27 18.32 8.46
C ALA A 351 -7.55 16.87 8.12
N TRP A 352 -7.75 16.07 9.17
CA TRP A 352 -8.07 14.66 9.07
C TRP A 352 -9.53 14.39 9.41
N ARG A 353 -10.09 13.36 8.79
CA ARG A 353 -11.37 12.77 9.15
C ARG A 353 -11.26 11.26 9.29
N ASP A 354 -12.07 10.67 10.16
CA ASP A 354 -12.11 9.23 10.32
C ASP A 354 -12.80 8.54 9.14
N ILE A 355 -12.35 7.32 8.86
CA ILE A 355 -12.99 6.36 7.95
C ILE A 355 -13.51 5.18 8.79
N PRO A 356 -14.73 4.66 8.53
CA PRO A 356 -15.24 3.49 9.24
C PRO A 356 -14.27 2.32 9.17
N PRO A 357 -14.17 1.50 10.23
CA PRO A 357 -13.26 0.36 10.21
C PRO A 357 -13.76 -0.76 9.28
N SER A 358 -12.82 -1.57 8.79
CA SER A 358 -13.02 -2.80 8.01
C SER A 358 -12.00 -3.86 8.47
N PRO A 359 -12.17 -5.18 8.24
CA PRO A 359 -11.16 -6.16 8.62
C PRO A 359 -9.76 -5.80 8.11
N GLY A 360 -8.78 -5.79 9.02
CA GLY A 360 -7.46 -5.23 8.76
C GLY A 360 -6.57 -6.08 7.87
N ARG A 361 -5.72 -5.42 7.07
CA ARG A 361 -4.79 -6.03 6.11
C ARG A 361 -3.46 -5.29 6.10
N PHE A 362 -2.40 -6.02 5.80
CA PHE A 362 -1.06 -5.49 5.62
C PHE A 362 -0.61 -5.63 4.17
N ILE A 363 0.00 -4.58 3.61
CA ILE A 363 0.45 -4.50 2.21
C ILE A 363 -0.57 -4.98 1.15
N PRO A 364 -1.88 -4.67 1.28
CA PRO A 364 -2.80 -4.98 0.19
C PRO A 364 -2.51 -4.11 -1.04
N VAL A 365 -3.07 -4.51 -2.17
CA VAL A 365 -3.21 -3.64 -3.35
C VAL A 365 -4.35 -2.67 -3.08
N ALA A 366 -4.21 -1.39 -3.49
CA ALA A 366 -5.32 -0.45 -3.45
C ALA A 366 -5.30 0.55 -4.60
N HIS A 367 -6.49 0.89 -5.11
CA HIS A 367 -6.68 1.84 -6.20
C HIS A 367 -7.93 2.68 -5.97
N TRP A 368 -7.89 3.96 -6.32
CA TRP A 368 -9.07 4.81 -6.39
C TRP A 368 -9.74 4.71 -7.77
N THR A 369 -11.03 4.40 -7.80
CA THR A 369 -11.78 4.25 -9.06
C THR A 369 -12.30 5.56 -9.63
N GLY A 370 -12.10 6.68 -8.93
CA GLY A 370 -12.85 7.92 -9.13
C GLY A 370 -14.08 8.05 -8.21
N LYS A 371 -14.48 6.96 -7.53
CA LYS A 371 -15.65 6.94 -6.63
C LYS A 371 -15.44 6.14 -5.35
N GLU A 372 -14.68 5.07 -5.41
CA GLU A 372 -14.42 4.18 -4.27
C GLU A 372 -12.97 3.71 -4.27
N MET A 373 -12.46 3.38 -3.09
CA MET A 373 -11.17 2.72 -2.93
C MET A 373 -11.37 1.21 -2.99
N LEU A 374 -10.76 0.56 -3.98
CA LEU A 374 -10.64 -0.89 -4.03
C LEU A 374 -9.46 -1.31 -3.16
N VAL A 375 -9.62 -2.40 -2.40
CA VAL A 375 -8.54 -3.01 -1.63
C VAL A 375 -8.59 -4.52 -1.82
N TRP A 376 -7.51 -5.13 -2.31
CA TRP A 376 -7.48 -6.56 -2.59
C TRP A 376 -6.22 -7.23 -2.06
N GLY A 377 -6.38 -8.47 -1.59
CA GLY A 377 -5.29 -9.32 -1.13
C GLY A 377 -4.61 -8.77 0.13
N GLY A 378 -3.28 -8.78 0.13
CA GLY A 378 -2.46 -8.44 1.28
C GLY A 378 -2.36 -9.58 2.28
N ILE A 379 -1.80 -9.28 3.45
CA ILE A 379 -1.59 -10.25 4.53
C ILE A 379 -2.67 -10.02 5.60
N VAL A 380 -3.31 -11.10 6.02
CA VAL A 380 -4.37 -11.16 7.03
C VAL A 380 -4.00 -12.12 8.17
N PRO A 381 -4.63 -12.02 9.36
CA PRO A 381 -4.48 -13.04 10.39
C PRO A 381 -4.97 -14.40 9.88
N GLY A 382 -4.18 -15.45 10.05
CA GLY A 382 -4.49 -16.82 9.65
C GLY A 382 -5.37 -17.57 10.65
N ASP A 383 -5.76 -18.79 10.31
CA ASP A 383 -6.56 -19.69 11.15
C ASP A 383 -5.71 -20.35 12.25
N GLY A 384 -5.49 -19.62 13.33
CA GLY A 384 -4.71 -20.10 14.48
C GLY A 384 -4.04 -18.95 15.21
N SER A 385 -3.66 -19.15 16.47
CA SER A 385 -3.33 -18.07 17.41
C SER A 385 -2.06 -17.24 17.10
N ALA A 386 -1.39 -17.44 15.95
CA ALA A 386 -0.18 -16.70 15.59
C ALA A 386 0.19 -16.72 14.08
N ALA A 387 -0.57 -17.40 13.22
CA ALA A 387 -0.24 -17.45 11.79
C ALA A 387 -0.75 -16.21 11.07
N VAL A 388 -0.03 -15.73 10.06
CA VAL A 388 -0.53 -14.77 9.07
C VAL A 388 -0.52 -15.45 7.71
N ALA A 389 -1.38 -15.03 6.79
CA ALA A 389 -1.50 -15.62 5.45
C ALA A 389 -1.76 -14.54 4.41
N ALA A 390 -1.36 -14.81 3.16
CA ALA A 390 -1.86 -14.02 2.04
C ALA A 390 -3.39 -14.19 1.94
N SER A 391 -4.07 -13.16 1.44
CA SER A 391 -5.51 -13.20 1.18
C SER A 391 -5.82 -13.16 -0.31
N GLY A 392 -6.94 -13.76 -0.70
CA GLY A 392 -7.47 -13.75 -2.07
C GLY A 392 -8.81 -13.01 -2.21
N ASP A 393 -9.27 -12.38 -1.14
CA ASP A 393 -10.49 -11.58 -1.08
C ASP A 393 -10.17 -10.07 -1.11
N GLY A 394 -11.21 -9.26 -1.20
CA GLY A 394 -11.07 -7.81 -1.18
C GLY A 394 -12.31 -7.09 -0.67
N VAL A 395 -12.16 -5.79 -0.45
CA VAL A 395 -13.18 -4.88 0.06
C VAL A 395 -13.13 -3.56 -0.69
N ARG A 396 -14.27 -2.88 -0.77
CA ARG A 396 -14.43 -1.57 -1.41
C ARG A 396 -14.90 -0.57 -0.38
N TYR A 397 -14.27 0.60 -0.33
CA TYR A 397 -14.70 1.71 0.48
C TYR A 397 -15.29 2.82 -0.39
N SER A 398 -16.57 3.11 -0.18
CA SER A 398 -17.27 4.24 -0.78
C SER A 398 -17.41 5.36 0.27
N PRO A 399 -16.79 6.54 0.09
CA PRO A 399 -17.09 7.72 0.91
C PRO A 399 -18.56 8.11 0.79
N THR A 400 -19.13 8.76 1.81
CA THR A 400 -20.42 9.44 1.65
C THR A 400 -20.20 10.68 0.79
N GLY A 401 -20.94 10.78 -0.31
CA GLY A 401 -20.85 11.90 -1.26
C GLY A 401 -21.48 13.19 -0.78
#